data_AF-A0AAU7JL92-F1
#
_entry.id   AF-A0AAU7JL92-F1
#
_cell.length_a   1.000
_cell.length_b   1.000
_cell.length_c   1.000
_cell.angle_alpha   90.00
_cell.angle_beta   90.00
_cell.angle_gamma   90.00
#
_symmetry.space_group_name_H-M   'P 1'
#
loop_
_entity.id
_entity.type
_entity.pdbx_description
1 polymer ?
#
loop_
_entity_poly.entity_id
_entity_poly.type
_entity_poly.pdbx_seq_one_letter_code
_entity_poly.pdbx_strand_id
1 'polypeptide(L)'
;MNLPRCFVDHPSSVGETYAEHMRTALSFAGPLAKASLAAFVHAFLPWLCTRTASMTVHQLHERMTRRCAACPAGRLHRPDLFPVRGLPQGWDPAI
;
A
#
# COMPACT_ATOMS: atom_id res chain seq x y z
N MET A 1 -17.61 -27.24 -1.53
CA MET A 1 -17.55 -26.16 -0.50
C MET A 1 -17.71 -24.84 -1.23
N ASN A 2 -18.69 -24.02 -0.85
CA ASN A 2 -19.01 -22.77 -1.54
C ASN A 2 -18.16 -21.65 -0.91
N LEU A 3 -17.19 -21.11 -1.66
CA LEU A 3 -16.44 -19.94 -1.21
C LEU A 3 -17.39 -18.74 -1.13
N PRO A 4 -17.40 -17.95 -0.05
CA PRO A 4 -18.29 -16.81 0.07
C PRO A 4 -18.00 -15.83 -1.08
N ARG A 5 -19.05 -15.28 -1.69
CA ARG A 5 -18.97 -14.40 -2.87
C ARG A 5 -17.97 -13.26 -2.69
N CYS A 6 -17.81 -12.72 -1.47
CA CYS A 6 -16.81 -11.70 -1.16
C CYS A 6 -15.36 -12.09 -1.47
N PHE A 7 -15.00 -13.38 -1.38
CA PHE A 7 -13.66 -13.88 -1.68
C PHE A 7 -13.40 -14.11 -3.17
N VAL A 8 -14.45 -14.09 -4.01
CA VAL A 8 -14.35 -14.34 -5.45
C VAL A 8 -14.66 -13.08 -6.25
N ASP A 9 -15.71 -12.35 -5.89
CA ASP A 9 -16.17 -11.15 -6.61
C ASP A 9 -15.11 -10.03 -6.59
N HIS A 10 -14.40 -9.85 -5.48
CA HIS A 10 -13.36 -8.82 -5.37
C HIS A 10 -12.13 -9.10 -6.25
N PRO A 11 -11.43 -10.25 -6.14
CA PRO A 11 -10.29 -10.55 -7.01
C PRO A 11 -10.69 -10.63 -8.50
N SER A 12 -11.87 -11.17 -8.83
CA SER A 12 -12.38 -11.16 -10.21
C SER A 12 -12.63 -9.75 -10.75
N SER A 13 -13.01 -8.78 -9.91
CA SER A 13 -13.21 -7.38 -10.33
C SER A 13 -11.92 -6.66 -10.74
N VAL A 14 -10.76 -7.16 -10.30
CA VAL A 14 -9.42 -6.65 -10.65
C VAL A 14 -8.65 -7.59 -11.59
N GLY A 15 -9.30 -8.65 -12.08
CA GLY A 15 -8.70 -9.61 -13.01
C GLY A 15 -7.64 -10.52 -12.38
N GLU A 16 -7.60 -10.64 -11.05
CA GLU A 16 -6.66 -11.50 -10.32
C GLU A 16 -7.37 -12.78 -9.85
N THR A 17 -6.65 -13.90 -9.77
CA THR A 17 -7.11 -15.07 -9.02
C THR A 17 -7.02 -14.79 -7.51
N TYR A 18 -7.79 -15.52 -6.70
CA TYR A 18 -7.73 -15.36 -5.23
C TYR A 18 -6.30 -15.48 -4.67
N ALA A 19 -5.50 -16.41 -5.18
CA ALA A 19 -4.12 -16.61 -4.73
C ALA A 19 -3.18 -15.46 -5.14
N GLU A 20 -3.37 -14.89 -6.33
CA GLU A 20 -2.62 -13.71 -6.79
C GLU A 20 -2.97 -12.46 -5.97
N HIS A 21 -4.27 -12.27 -5.71
CA HIS A 21 -4.75 -11.16 -4.89
C HIS A 21 -4.27 -11.30 -3.44
N MET A 22 -4.34 -12.50 -2.86
CA MET A 22 -3.83 -12.79 -1.52
C MET A 22 -2.33 -12.54 -1.42
N ARG A 23 -1.53 -13.01 -2.39
CA ARG A 23 -0.08 -12.75 -2.44
C ARG A 23 0.21 -11.26 -2.54
N THR A 24 -0.53 -10.55 -3.39
CA THR A 24 -0.43 -9.11 -3.53
C THR A 24 -0.73 -8.42 -2.21
N ALA A 25 -1.87 -8.69 -1.57
CA ALA A 25 -2.26 -8.11 -0.29
C ALA A 25 -1.22 -8.37 0.81
N LEU A 26 -0.73 -9.61 0.93
CA LEU A 26 0.30 -9.98 1.89
C LEU A 26 1.64 -9.25 1.65
N SER A 27 1.97 -8.96 0.38
CA SER A 27 3.18 -8.19 0.04
C SER A 27 3.14 -6.73 0.51
N PHE A 28 1.95 -6.16 0.72
CA PHE A 28 1.76 -4.84 1.34
C PHE A 28 1.66 -4.93 2.86
N ALA A 29 1.03 -5.99 3.39
CA ALA A 29 0.80 -6.17 4.81
C ALA A 29 2.10 -6.23 5.64
N GLY A 30 3.11 -6.97 5.18
CA GLY A 30 4.38 -7.10 5.91
C GLY A 30 5.10 -5.76 6.14
N PRO A 31 5.39 -4.98 5.09
CA PRO A 31 5.99 -3.65 5.24
C PRO A 31 5.09 -2.66 6.01
N LEU A 32 3.76 -2.71 5.86
CA LEU A 32 2.85 -1.90 6.67
C LEU A 32 2.95 -2.23 8.16
N ALA A 33 3.01 -3.51 8.53
CA ALA A 33 3.19 -3.93 9.91
C ALA A 33 4.54 -3.45 10.46
N LYS A 34 5.61 -3.51 9.65
CA LYS A 34 6.92 -2.95 10.01
C LYS A 34 6.86 -1.43 10.22
N ALA A 35 6.19 -0.70 9.34
CA ALA A 35 6.03 0.75 9.45
C ALA A 35 5.25 1.13 10.71
N SER A 36 4.15 0.41 11.00
CA SER A 36 3.36 0.57 12.21
C SER A 36 4.18 0.32 13.48
N LEU A 37 4.94 -0.78 13.51
CA LEU A 37 5.82 -1.10 14.65
C LEU A 37 6.91 -0.05 14.82
N ALA A 38 7.52 0.42 13.72
CA ALA A 38 8.53 1.46 13.75
C ALA A 38 7.97 2.79 14.33
N ALA A 39 6.79 3.21 13.87
CA ALA A 39 6.11 4.40 14.40
C ALA A 39 5.73 4.23 15.88
N PHE A 40 5.26 3.04 16.27
CA PHE A 40 4.94 2.71 17.66
C PHE A 40 6.18 2.83 18.56
N VAL A 41 7.30 2.22 18.16
CA VAL A 41 8.57 2.33 18.91
C VAL A 41 9.05 3.78 18.96
N HIS A 42 8.98 4.51 17.84
CA HIS A 42 9.36 5.93 17.78
C HIS A 42 8.54 6.81 18.72
N ALA A 43 7.25 6.50 18.92
CA ALA A 43 6.39 7.24 19.84
C ALA A 43 6.87 7.18 21.30
N PHE A 44 7.55 6.10 21.70
CA PHE A 44 8.17 5.97 23.03
C PHE A 44 9.65 6.37 23.04
N LEU A 45 10.37 6.12 21.95
CA LEU A 45 11.80 6.40 21.79
C LEU A 45 12.01 7.28 20.54
N PRO A 46 11.89 8.61 20.65
CA PRO A 46 11.86 9.53 19.49
C PRO A 46 13.20 9.60 18.72
N TRP A 47 14.28 9.02 19.23
CA TRP A 47 15.56 8.91 18.50
C TRP A 47 15.68 7.62 17.69
N LEU A 48 14.79 6.64 17.89
CA LEU A 48 14.80 5.37 17.20
C LEU A 48 13.79 5.39 16.05
N CYS A 49 14.06 4.66 14.97
CA CYS A 49 13.16 4.53 13.82
C CYS A 49 12.77 5.84 13.12
N THR A 50 13.52 6.93 13.30
CA THR A 50 13.18 8.30 12.87
C THR A 50 12.76 8.49 11.41
N ARG A 51 13.18 7.60 10.49
CA ARG A 51 12.76 7.65 9.07
C ARG A 51 12.02 6.40 8.61
N THR A 52 11.91 5.39 9.48
CA THR A 52 11.59 4.03 9.07
C THR A 52 10.13 3.88 8.68
N ALA A 53 9.20 4.50 9.42
CA ALA A 53 7.79 4.41 9.09
C ALA A 53 7.48 5.18 7.80
N SER A 54 7.90 6.43 7.72
CA SER A 54 7.68 7.32 6.56
C SER A 54 8.25 6.75 5.27
N MET A 55 9.51 6.26 5.29
CA MET A 55 10.11 5.66 4.10
C MET A 55 9.36 4.40 3.65
N THR A 56 8.93 3.57 4.60
CA THR A 56 8.22 2.33 4.28
C THR A 56 6.84 2.63 3.70
N VAL A 57 6.09 3.58 4.28
CA VAL A 57 4.79 4.02 3.74
C VAL A 57 4.97 4.66 2.36
N HIS A 58 6.00 5.49 2.17
CA HIS A 58 6.29 6.11 0.88
C HIS A 58 6.57 5.07 -0.21
N GLN A 59 7.40 4.07 0.08
CA GLN A 59 7.68 2.98 -0.87
C GLN A 59 6.42 2.17 -1.22
N LEU A 60 5.55 1.92 -0.23
CA LEU A 60 4.28 1.24 -0.47
C LEU A 60 3.32 2.09 -1.29
N HIS A 61 3.27 3.40 -1.02
CA HIS A 61 2.49 4.35 -1.79
C HIS A 61 2.93 4.40 -3.26
N GLU A 62 4.24 4.52 -3.52
CA GLU A 62 4.76 4.43 -4.90
C GLU A 62 4.37 3.12 -5.59
N ARG A 63 4.45 1.99 -4.88
CA ARG A 63 4.03 0.69 -5.42
C ARG A 63 2.55 0.66 -5.76
N MET A 64 1.67 1.21 -4.92
CA MET A 64 0.23 1.31 -5.19
C MET A 64 -0.01 2.16 -6.44
N THR A 65 0.59 3.35 -6.52
CA THR A 65 0.44 4.27 -7.65
C THR A 65 0.93 3.66 -8.96
N ARG A 66 2.07 2.95 -8.95
CA ARG A 66 2.57 2.23 -10.15
C ARG A 66 1.61 1.12 -10.60
N ARG A 67 1.01 0.37 -9.68
CA ARG A 67 -0.01 -0.65 -10.01
C ARG A 67 -1.29 -0.01 -10.57
N CYS A 68 -1.69 1.16 -10.05
CA CYS A 68 -2.82 1.91 -10.60
C CYS A 68 -2.55 2.43 -12.02
N ALA A 69 -1.33 2.88 -12.32
CA ALA A 69 -0.94 3.31 -13.67
C ALA A 69 -0.89 2.16 -14.69
N ALA A 70 -0.64 0.93 -14.24
CA ALA A 70 -0.59 -0.27 -15.08
C ALA A 70 -1.96 -0.97 -15.26
N CYS A 71 -2.99 -0.58 -14.50
CA CYS A 71 -4.32 -1.17 -14.60
C CYS A 71 -5.08 -0.64 -15.84
N PRO A 72 -5.55 -1.50 -16.75
CA PRO A 72 -6.36 -1.07 -17.88
C PRO A 72 -7.75 -0.68 -17.38
N ALA A 73 -8.01 0.63 -17.25
CA ALA A 73 -9.32 1.29 -17.18
C ALA A 73 -10.52 0.42 -16.69
N GLY A 74 -10.47 -0.09 -15.47
CA GLY A 74 -11.63 -0.67 -14.80
C GLY A 74 -12.51 0.41 -14.15
N ARG A 75 -13.75 0.07 -13.76
CA ARG A 75 -14.74 1.00 -13.14
C ARG A 75 -14.26 1.66 -11.83
N LEU A 76 -13.19 1.14 -11.21
CA LEU A 76 -12.53 1.69 -10.02
C LEU A 76 -11.25 2.49 -10.35
N HIS A 77 -10.89 2.65 -11.63
CA HIS A 77 -9.74 3.45 -12.06
C HIS A 77 -10.05 4.93 -11.85
N ARG A 78 -9.72 5.41 -10.65
CA ARG A 78 -9.64 6.83 -10.31
C ARG A 78 -8.17 7.27 -10.39
N PRO A 79 -7.68 7.70 -11.57
CA PRO A 79 -6.33 8.26 -11.68
C PRO A 79 -6.14 9.52 -10.81
N ASP A 80 -7.24 10.15 -10.39
CA ASP A 80 -7.29 11.27 -9.45
C ASP A 80 -7.10 10.88 -7.98
N LEU A 81 -7.25 9.60 -7.59
CA LEU A 81 -6.99 9.15 -6.21
C LEU A 81 -5.49 9.11 -5.89
N PHE A 82 -4.66 8.88 -6.89
CA PHE A 82 -3.21 8.85 -6.78
C PHE A 82 -2.60 9.85 -7.77
N PRO A 83 -2.83 11.17 -7.56
CA PRO A 83 -2.20 12.16 -8.40
C PRO A 83 -0.69 11.90 -8.32
N VAL A 84 -0.04 11.76 -9.48
CA VAL A 84 1.42 11.63 -9.60
C VAL A 84 2.05 13.00 -9.30
N ARG A 85 1.77 13.53 -8.11
CA ARG A 85 2.49 14.65 -7.55
C ARG A 85 3.62 13.99 -6.77
N GLY A 86 4.81 14.00 -7.36
CA GLY A 86 6.03 13.66 -6.66
C GLY A 86 6.13 14.43 -5.35
N LEU A 87 6.94 13.92 -4.41
CA LEU A 87 7.10 14.50 -3.08
C LEU A 87 7.12 16.04 -3.14
N PRO A 88 6.32 16.73 -2.30
CA PRO A 88 6.38 18.19 -2.26
C PRO A 88 7.82 18.60 -1.95
N GLN A 89 8.30 19.67 -2.61
CA GLN A 89 9.57 20.30 -2.27
C GLN A 89 9.57 20.59 -0.76
N GLY A 90 10.45 19.91 0.00
CA GLY A 90 10.51 20.02 1.47
C GLY A 90 9.94 18.85 2.27
N TRP A 91 9.69 17.67 1.68
CA TRP A 91 9.32 16.48 2.46
C TRP A 91 10.40 16.11 3.49
N ASP A 92 10.01 16.07 4.76
CA ASP A 92 10.84 15.59 5.86
C ASP A 92 10.37 14.17 6.27
N PRO A 93 11.18 13.10 6.05
CA PRO A 93 10.79 11.73 6.40
C PRO A 93 10.69 11.45 7.91
N ALA A 94 10.61 12.45 8.79
CA ALA A 94 10.93 12.31 10.21
C ALA A 94 9.72 11.76 10.96
N ILE A 95 9.49 10.44 10.81
CA ILE A 95 8.74 9.50 11.67
C ILE A 95 8.79 8.10 11.04
#